data_AF-A0A1V5BH19-F1
#
_entry.id   AF-A0A1V5BH19-F1
#
_cell.length_a   1.000
_cell.length_b   1.000
_cell.length_c   1.000
_cell.angle_alpha   90.00
_cell.angle_beta   90.00
_cell.angle_gamma   90.00
#
_symmetry.space_group_name_H-M   'P 1'
#
loop_
_entity.id
_entity.type
_entity.pdbx_description
1 polymer ?
#
loop_
_entity_poly.entity_id
_entity_poly.type
_entity_poly.pdbx_seq_one_letter_code
_entity_poly.pdbx_strand_id
1 'polypeptide(L)'
;MIANYGYKDGSGDFFVIIDTDKCMECPEKPCVAACPENVLEVMIDDYDDEVLAVREAFRKKVKYSCGPCKPAGKEVVRPCHKVCALGGIKHSW
;
A
#
# COMPACT_ATOMS: atom_id res chain seq x y z
N MET A 1 -3.22 -2.87 -13.85
CA MET A 1 -1.92 -2.19 -14.04
C MET A 1 -1.14 -2.26 -12.72
N ILE A 2 0.19 -2.12 -12.72
CA ILE A 2 0.99 -2.06 -11.47
C ILE A 2 1.37 -0.61 -11.17
N ALA A 3 0.87 -0.07 -10.06
CA ALA A 3 1.22 1.25 -9.55
C ALA A 3 2.28 1.15 -8.44
N ASN A 4 3.33 1.96 -8.52
CA ASN A 4 4.44 1.98 -7.56
C ASN A 4 4.48 3.32 -6.81
N TYR A 5 4.27 3.28 -5.50
CA TYR A 5 4.28 4.46 -4.65
C TYR A 5 5.42 4.38 -3.64
N GLY A 6 6.40 5.26 -3.77
CA GLY A 6 7.58 5.17 -2.93
C GLY A 6 8.74 6.03 -3.38
N TYR A 7 9.92 5.68 -2.88
CA TYR A 7 11.17 6.37 -3.16
C TYR A 7 12.34 5.40 -3.12
N LYS A 8 13.46 5.84 -3.71
CA LYS A 8 14.76 5.18 -3.62
C LYS A 8 15.73 6.12 -2.93
N ASP A 9 16.54 5.60 -2.02
CA ASP A 9 17.64 6.34 -1.40
C ASP A 9 18.87 5.44 -1.22
N GLY A 10 19.95 5.97 -0.63
CA GLY A 10 21.17 5.20 -0.38
C GLY A 10 21.00 3.99 0.55
N SER A 11 19.85 3.84 1.20
CA SER A 11 19.50 2.71 2.07
C SER A 11 18.60 1.65 1.39
N GLY A 12 18.11 1.90 0.18
CA GLY A 12 17.37 0.92 -0.63
C GLY A 12 16.15 1.48 -1.38
N ASP A 13 15.33 0.55 -1.86
CA ASP A 13 14.11 0.80 -2.63
C ASP A 13 12.88 0.56 -1.76
N PHE A 14 12.08 1.61 -1.50
CA PHE A 14 10.92 1.55 -0.61
C PHE A 14 9.65 1.91 -1.37
N PHE A 15 8.93 0.90 -1.84
CA PHE A 15 7.68 1.04 -2.59
C PHE A 15 6.54 0.22 -2.00
N VAL A 16 5.38 0.84 -1.87
CA VAL A 16 4.09 0.16 -1.81
C VAL A 16 3.64 -0.04 -3.25
N ILE A 17 3.45 -1.30 -3.63
CA ILE A 17 3.13 -1.73 -4.98
C ILE A 17 1.68 -2.17 -4.97
N ILE A 18 0.86 -1.59 -5.83
CA ILE A 18 -0.57 -1.85 -5.92
C ILE A 18 -0.86 -2.40 -7.31
N ASP A 19 -1.43 -3.60 -7.34
CA ASP A 19 -2.01 -4.20 -8.53
C ASP A 19 -3.42 -3.63 -8.67
N THR A 20 -3.57 -2.63 -9.55
CA THR A 20 -4.83 -1.92 -9.75
C THR A 20 -5.88 -2.83 -10.39
N ASP A 21 -5.49 -3.83 -11.18
CA ASP A 21 -6.44 -4.78 -11.79
C ASP A 21 -7.20 -5.54 -10.70
N LYS A 22 -6.43 -6.10 -9.76
CA LYS A 22 -7.01 -6.76 -8.59
C LYS A 22 -7.68 -5.79 -7.63
N CYS A 23 -7.21 -4.54 -7.58
CA CYS A 23 -7.79 -3.56 -6.70
C CYS A 23 -9.23 -3.26 -7.13
N MET A 24 -9.48 -3.05 -8.42
CA MET A 24 -10.81 -2.73 -8.98
C MET A 24 -11.87 -3.76 -8.62
N GLU A 25 -11.50 -5.04 -8.55
CA GLU A 25 -12.39 -6.13 -8.14
C GLU A 25 -12.81 -6.08 -6.65
N CYS A 26 -12.20 -5.20 -5.84
CA CYS A 26 -12.51 -5.02 -4.42
C CYS A 26 -13.13 -3.63 -4.17
N PRO A 27 -14.47 -3.49 -4.17
CA PRO A 27 -15.14 -2.20 -3.98
C PRO A 27 -15.06 -1.67 -2.54
N GLU A 28 -15.00 -2.55 -1.54
CA GLU A 28 -15.01 -2.13 -0.12
C GLU A 28 -13.68 -1.53 0.36
N LYS A 29 -12.57 -1.80 -0.35
CA LYS A 29 -11.22 -1.31 -0.05
C LYS A 29 -10.85 -1.35 1.46
N PRO A 30 -11.05 -2.49 2.16
CA PRO A 30 -10.92 -2.56 3.62
C PRO A 30 -9.51 -2.23 4.15
N CYS A 31 -8.50 -2.32 3.29
CA CYS A 31 -7.11 -1.96 3.58
C CYS A 31 -6.92 -0.47 3.93
N VAL A 32 -7.81 0.43 3.49
CA VAL A 32 -7.79 1.85 3.91
C VAL A 32 -8.05 1.94 5.40
N ALA A 33 -9.13 1.32 5.88
CA ALA A 33 -9.50 1.31 7.30
C ALA A 33 -8.54 0.45 8.15
N ALA A 34 -7.97 -0.61 7.58
CA ALA A 34 -7.03 -1.47 8.29
C ALA A 34 -5.64 -0.83 8.49
N CYS A 35 -5.32 0.26 7.79
CA CYS A 35 -4.02 0.92 7.91
C CYS A 35 -4.01 1.85 9.14
N PRO A 36 -3.28 1.53 10.22
CA PRO A 36 -3.28 2.36 11.43
C PRO A 36 -2.73 3.76 11.19
N GLU A 37 -1.79 3.89 10.27
CA GLU A 37 -1.11 5.15 9.92
C GLU A 37 -1.83 5.91 8.79
N ASN A 38 -2.98 5.41 8.32
CA ASN A 38 -3.77 6.01 7.25
C ASN A 38 -2.95 6.36 5.99
N VAL A 39 -2.03 5.48 5.59
CA VAL A 39 -1.13 5.68 4.44
C VAL A 39 -1.87 5.53 3.10
N LEU A 40 -2.94 4.74 3.07
CA LEU A 40 -3.71 4.45 1.86
C LEU A 40 -4.91 5.39 1.71
N GLU A 41 -5.26 5.69 0.47
CA GLU A 41 -6.49 6.37 0.09
C GLU A 41 -7.11 5.75 -1.16
N VAL A 42 -8.41 5.95 -1.35
CA VAL A 42 -9.09 5.64 -2.61
C VAL A 42 -8.89 6.82 -3.55
N MET A 43 -8.50 6.54 -4.78
CA MET A 43 -8.41 7.51 -5.86
C MET A 43 -9.13 6.97 -7.10
N ILE A 44 -9.59 7.88 -7.95
CA ILE A 44 -10.04 7.57 -9.31
C ILE A 44 -8.83 7.75 -10.21
N ASP A 45 -8.48 6.72 -10.99
CA ASP A 45 -7.38 6.80 -11.94
C ASP A 45 -7.81 7.37 -13.31
N ASP A 46 -6.87 7.42 -14.26
CA ASP A 46 -7.11 7.99 -15.59
C ASP A 46 -8.13 7.20 -16.45
N TYR A 47 -8.56 6.02 -15.96
CA TYR A 47 -9.55 5.15 -16.60
C TYR A 47 -10.92 5.19 -15.90
N ASP A 48 -11.13 6.16 -15.00
CA ASP A 48 -12.33 6.30 -14.16
C ASP A 48 -12.54 5.13 -13.18
N ASP A 49 -11.49 4.38 -12.87
CA ASP A 49 -11.55 3.23 -11.96
C ASP A 49 -11.21 3.63 -10.51
N GLU A 50 -12.02 3.17 -9.55
CA GLU A 50 -11.73 3.33 -8.13
C GLU A 50 -10.63 2.36 -7.68
N VAL A 51 -9.43 2.90 -7.43
CA VAL A 51 -8.24 2.15 -7.04
C VAL A 51 -7.62 2.71 -5.77
N LEU A 52 -6.64 2.00 -5.23
CA LEU A 52 -5.89 2.48 -4.07
C LEU A 52 -4.64 3.20 -4.51
N ALA A 53 -4.31 4.24 -3.75
CA ALA A 53 -3.02 4.91 -3.80
C ALA A 53 -2.44 5.08 -2.40
N VAL A 54 -1.15 5.38 -2.37
CA VAL A 54 -0.52 5.94 -1.18
C VAL A 54 -0.73 7.44 -1.17
N ARG A 55 -1.25 7.95 -0.06
CA ARG A 55 -1.38 9.39 0.20
C ARG A 55 -0.07 10.10 -0.06
N GLU A 56 -0.12 11.20 -0.81
CA GLU A 56 1.08 11.92 -1.25
C GLU A 56 1.98 12.36 -0.08
N ALA A 57 1.35 12.72 1.06
CA ALA A 57 2.06 13.07 2.30
C ALA A 57 3.00 11.96 2.80
N PHE A 58 2.76 10.69 2.46
CA PHE A 58 3.53 9.53 2.92
C PHE A 58 4.48 8.97 1.88
N ARG A 59 4.33 9.33 0.59
CA ARG A 59 5.03 8.72 -0.54
C ARG A 59 6.56 8.68 -0.38
N LYS A 60 7.16 9.75 0.17
CA LYS A 60 8.61 9.87 0.41
C LYS A 60 9.08 9.36 1.78
N LYS A 61 8.19 8.76 2.57
CA LYS A 61 8.47 8.25 3.92
C LYS A 61 7.79 6.91 4.23
N VAL A 62 7.35 6.17 3.20
CA VAL A 62 6.62 4.89 3.34
C VAL A 62 7.38 3.85 4.17
N LYS A 63 8.71 3.83 4.12
CA LYS A 63 9.55 2.98 4.99
C LYS A 63 9.23 3.19 6.47
N TYR A 64 9.11 4.45 6.88
CA TYR A 64 8.88 4.85 8.27
C TYR A 64 7.42 4.68 8.63
N SER A 65 6.50 5.14 7.78
CA SER A 65 5.07 5.09 8.05
C SER A 65 4.48 3.68 7.96
N CYS A 66 5.00 2.79 7.11
CA CYS A 66 4.60 1.37 7.13
C CYS A 66 5.47 0.52 8.08
N GLY A 67 6.49 1.12 8.72
CA GLY A 67 7.43 0.47 9.63
C GLY A 67 6.75 -0.22 10.84
N PRO A 68 5.81 0.44 11.54
CA PRO A 68 5.09 -0.17 12.68
C PRO A 68 4.38 -1.49 12.33
N CYS A 69 3.96 -1.67 11.07
CA CYS A 69 3.27 -2.87 10.60
C CYS A 69 4.20 -4.05 10.29
N LYS A 70 5.53 -3.84 10.31
CA LYS A 70 6.55 -4.90 10.14
C LYS A 70 7.64 -4.73 11.22
N PRO A 71 7.34 -5.11 12.47
CA PRO A 71 8.32 -5.02 13.56
C PRO A 71 9.52 -5.94 13.29
N ALA A 72 10.72 -5.46 13.60
CA ALA A 72 11.96 -6.23 13.43
C ALA A 72 11.94 -7.52 14.28
N GLY A 73 12.36 -8.63 13.67
CA GLY A 73 12.47 -9.93 14.36
C GLY A 73 11.15 -10.66 14.60
N LYS A 74 10.01 -10.16 14.09
CA LYS A 74 8.73 -10.88 14.14
C LYS A 74 8.16 -11.02 12.74
N GLU A 75 7.73 -12.23 12.42
CA GLU A 75 6.94 -12.48 11.22
C GLU A 75 5.48 -12.11 11.51
N VAL A 76 5.09 -10.91 11.10
CA VAL A 76 3.73 -10.38 11.27
C VAL A 76 3.16 -10.07 9.90
N VAL A 77 1.96 -10.56 9.64
CA VAL A 77 1.20 -10.17 8.44
C VAL A 77 0.73 -8.73 8.61
N ARG A 78 1.18 -7.84 7.71
CA ARG A 78 0.78 -6.43 7.72
C ARG A 78 -0.76 -6.33 7.67
N PRO A 79 -1.42 -5.44 8.44
CA PRO A 79 -2.87 -5.32 8.45
C PRO A 79 -3.50 -5.14 7.06
N CYS A 80 -2.90 -4.28 6.22
CA CYS A 80 -3.35 -4.06 4.85
C CYS A 80 -3.21 -5.30 3.95
N HIS A 81 -2.23 -6.16 4.21
CA HIS A 81 -2.07 -7.44 3.50
C HIS A 81 -3.10 -8.46 3.98
N LYS A 82 -3.34 -8.50 5.29
CA LYS A 82 -4.31 -9.43 5.91
C LYS A 82 -5.72 -9.25 5.38
N VAL A 83 -6.16 -8.01 5.15
CA VAL A 83 -7.51 -7.70 4.68
C VAL A 83 -7.62 -7.66 3.15
N CYS A 84 -6.50 -7.69 2.41
CA CYS A 84 -6.50 -7.69 0.96
C CYS A 84 -6.66 -9.12 0.43
N ALA A 85 -7.90 -9.61 0.35
CA ALA A 85 -8.22 -10.96 -0.09
C ALA A 85 -7.66 -11.31 -1.49
N LEU A 86 -7.57 -10.32 -2.38
CA LEU A 86 -7.09 -10.49 -3.75
C LEU A 86 -5.55 -10.42 -3.86
N GLY A 87 -4.84 -10.07 -2.78
CA GLY A 87 -3.38 -9.98 -2.78
C GLY A 87 -2.83 -8.90 -3.71
N GLY A 88 -3.56 -7.79 -3.86
CA GLY A 88 -3.20 -6.66 -4.72
C GLY A 88 -2.18 -5.69 -4.12
N ILE A 89 -1.79 -5.85 -2.85
CA ILE A 89 -0.84 -4.94 -2.18
C ILE A 89 0.46 -5.69 -1.87
N LYS A 90 1.59 -5.13 -2.27
CA LYS A 90 2.94 -5.60 -1.93
C LYS A 90 3.81 -4.47 -1.41
N HIS A 91 4.82 -4.81 -0.63
CA HIS A 91 5.87 -3.88 -0.22
C HIS A 91 7.19 -4.42 -0.75
N SER A 92 8.06 -3.55 -1.27
CA SER A 92 9.38 -3.96 -1.78
C SER A 92 10.36 -4.40 -0.68
N TRP A 93 10.01 -4.23 0.60
CA TRP A 93 10.88 -4.47 1.75
C TRP A 93 10.26 -5.32 2.87
#